data_AF-A0A2G2YJ08-F1
#
_entry.id   AF-A0A2G2YJ08-F1
#
_cell.length_a   1.000
_cell.length_b   1.000
_cell.length_c   1.000
_cell.angle_alpha   90.00
_cell.angle_beta   90.00
_cell.angle_gamma   90.00
#
_symmetry.space_group_name_H-M   'P 1'
#
loop_
_entity.id
_entity.type
_entity.pdbx_description
1 polymer ?
#
loop_
_entity_poly.entity_id
_entity_poly.type
_entity_poly.pdbx_seq_one_letter_code
_entity_poly.pdbx_strand_id
1 'polypeptide(L)'
;MNDIHQEVRSRVLSIINKRMNDIEANGEASNSCDDLLGILLESNLNEIQEHGNKKIGMSIDEVIEECKLFYIAGQETTSSLHVWSMILLSKHSDWKARAREKVLQVFGNNIPDYDKLNQLKVVTMIIQEVLRLYPPSFLLGREVNKETKLGNLSIPSGVQLLLPTILLHHDQEIWGEDAKEFNPERFSEESTKQQKGNLHIFHLAGDLEIALHKTLLC
;
A
#
# COMPACT_ATOMS: atom_id res chain seq x y z
N MET A 1 -2.24 13.30 25.76
CA MET A 1 -1.43 12.95 24.57
C MET A 1 -0.15 12.20 24.98
N ASN A 2 0.54 12.63 26.05
CA ASN A 2 1.70 11.89 26.58
C ASN A 2 1.35 10.48 27.10
N ASP A 3 0.21 10.31 27.75
CA ASP A 3 -0.18 9.01 28.35
C ASP A 3 -0.41 7.93 27.29
N ILE A 4 -1.08 8.28 26.19
CA ILE A 4 -1.32 7.37 25.05
C ILE A 4 0.02 6.99 24.39
N HIS A 5 0.91 7.96 24.20
CA HIS A 5 2.22 7.70 23.62
C HIS A 5 3.04 6.73 24.49
N GLN A 6 3.02 6.92 25.81
CA GLN A 6 3.69 6.03 26.76
C GLN A 6 3.07 4.63 26.76
N GLU A 7 1.75 4.53 26.70
CA GLU A 7 1.04 3.24 26.65
C GLU A 7 1.37 2.46 25.36
N VAL A 8 1.25 3.11 24.20
CA VAL A 8 1.59 2.49 22.90
C VAL A 8 3.04 2.01 22.92
N ARG A 9 3.97 2.86 23.36
CA ARG A 9 5.39 2.50 23.47
C ARG A 9 5.60 1.30 24.38
N SER A 10 4.96 1.27 25.56
CA SER A 10 5.07 0.16 26.51
C SER A 10 4.58 -1.15 25.91
N ARG A 11 3.45 -1.13 25.19
CA ARG A 11 2.88 -2.32 24.53
C ARG A 11 3.78 -2.83 23.41
N VAL A 12 4.26 -1.95 22.53
CA VAL A 12 5.17 -2.33 21.43
C VAL A 12 6.47 -2.90 21.99
N LEU A 13 7.06 -2.24 23.00
CA LEU A 13 8.28 -2.71 23.67
C LEU A 13 8.08 -4.09 24.31
N SER A 14 6.92 -4.34 24.93
CA SER A 14 6.60 -5.65 25.49
C SER A 14 6.56 -6.75 24.42
N ILE A 15 6.06 -6.44 23.22
CA ILE A 15 6.02 -7.39 22.09
C ILE A 15 7.43 -7.65 21.56
N ILE A 16 8.23 -6.59 21.39
CA ILE A 16 9.63 -6.68 20.94
C ILE A 16 10.46 -7.52 21.91
N ASN A 17 10.42 -7.22 23.20
CA ASN A 17 11.19 -7.94 24.22
C ASN A 17 10.81 -9.42 24.28
N LYS A 18 9.50 -9.72 24.18
CA LYS A 18 9.04 -11.11 24.11
C LYS A 18 9.65 -11.82 22.90
N ARG A 19 9.62 -11.18 21.72
CA ARG A 19 10.17 -11.76 20.48
C ARG A 19 11.69 -11.95 20.55
N MET A 20 12.43 -10.97 21.07
CA MET A 20 13.88 -11.09 21.24
C MET A 20 14.25 -12.26 22.16
N ASN A 21 13.54 -12.42 23.28
CA ASN A 21 13.76 -13.56 24.18
C ASN A 21 13.47 -14.90 23.49
N ASP A 22 12.43 -14.96 22.66
CA ASP A 22 12.08 -16.17 21.91
C ASP A 22 13.16 -16.54 20.87
N ILE A 23 13.78 -15.54 20.23
CA ILE A 23 14.91 -15.71 19.29
C ILE A 23 16.16 -16.22 20.04
N GLU A 24 16.51 -15.61 21.16
CA GLU A 24 17.67 -16.00 21.97
C GLU A 24 17.54 -17.41 22.56
N ALA A 25 16.33 -17.81 22.96
CA ALA A 25 16.08 -19.10 23.59
C ALA A 25 16.04 -20.29 22.61
N ASN A 26 15.56 -20.07 21.38
CA ASN A 26 15.30 -21.17 20.42
C ASN A 26 16.30 -21.22 19.25
N GLY A 27 17.21 -20.25 19.14
CA GLY A 27 18.07 -20.09 17.96
C GLY A 27 17.25 -19.77 16.68
N GLU A 28 17.92 -19.79 15.52
CA GLU A 28 17.32 -19.57 14.18
C GLU A 28 16.15 -20.52 13.83
N ALA A 29 15.87 -21.54 14.66
CA ALA A 29 14.92 -22.62 14.38
C ALA A 29 13.51 -22.40 14.96
N SER A 30 13.13 -21.18 15.33
CA SER A 30 11.74 -20.90 15.71
C SER A 30 10.98 -20.23 14.56
N ASN A 31 9.67 -20.49 14.48
CA ASN A 31 8.69 -19.74 13.67
C ASN A 31 8.63 -18.22 14.02
N SER A 32 9.64 -17.70 14.72
CA SER A 32 9.84 -16.28 15.02
C SER A 32 10.08 -15.45 13.75
N CYS A 33 10.46 -16.07 12.61
CA CYS A 33 10.72 -15.41 11.33
C CYS A 33 9.47 -15.30 10.42
N ASP A 34 8.28 -15.65 10.90
CA ASP A 34 7.07 -15.70 10.04
C ASP A 34 6.39 -14.33 9.86
N ASP A 35 6.81 -13.30 10.60
CA ASP A 35 6.22 -11.95 10.53
C ASP A 35 7.28 -10.85 10.39
N LEU A 36 6.80 -9.65 10.00
CA LEU A 36 7.65 -8.51 9.69
C LEU A 36 8.55 -8.09 10.85
N LEU A 37 8.06 -8.17 12.09
CA LEU A 37 8.86 -7.83 13.27
C LEU A 37 9.97 -8.85 13.49
N GLY A 38 9.66 -10.14 13.32
CA GLY A 38 10.64 -11.22 13.32
C GLY A 38 11.78 -10.98 12.34
N ILE A 39 11.43 -10.78 11.06
CA ILE A 39 12.37 -10.51 9.97
C ILE A 39 13.22 -9.28 10.27
N LEU A 40 12.61 -8.20 10.78
CA LEU A 40 13.31 -6.96 11.11
C LEU A 40 14.34 -7.17 12.23
N LEU A 41 13.94 -7.86 13.31
CA LEU A 41 14.82 -8.13 14.45
C LEU A 41 15.98 -9.06 14.08
N GLU A 42 15.70 -10.12 13.33
CA GLU A 42 16.73 -11.05 12.86
C GLU A 42 17.72 -10.36 11.92
N SER A 43 17.22 -9.60 10.93
CA SER A 43 18.07 -8.85 10.00
C SER A 43 18.95 -7.85 10.75
N ASN A 44 18.39 -7.16 11.75
CA ASN A 44 19.14 -6.22 12.59
C ASN A 44 20.22 -6.92 13.43
N LEU A 45 19.94 -8.10 13.99
CA LEU A 45 20.91 -8.90 14.73
C LEU A 45 22.06 -9.37 13.84
N ASN A 46 21.74 -9.85 12.63
CA ASN A 46 22.74 -10.30 11.66
C ASN A 46 23.66 -9.15 11.24
N GLU A 47 23.11 -7.96 10.97
CA GLU A 47 23.89 -6.78 10.60
C GLU A 47 24.87 -6.34 11.72
N ILE A 48 24.43 -6.40 12.98
CA ILE A 48 25.28 -6.12 14.15
C ILE A 48 26.40 -7.16 14.30
N GLN A 49 26.10 -8.44 14.07
CA GLN A 49 27.07 -9.53 14.18
C GLN A 49 28.14 -9.46 13.09
N GLU A 50 27.75 -9.26 11.83
CA GLU A 50 28.66 -9.20 10.68
C GLU A 50 29.69 -8.07 10.81
N HIS A 51 29.28 -6.92 11.34
CA HIS A 51 30.15 -5.75 11.44
C HIS A 51 30.78 -5.58 12.84
N GLY A 52 30.43 -6.43 13.80
CA GLY A 52 30.93 -6.40 15.18
C GLY A 52 30.66 -5.08 15.92
N ASN A 53 29.75 -4.25 15.42
CA ASN A 53 29.50 -2.89 15.91
C ASN A 53 28.00 -2.63 16.05
N LYS A 54 27.55 -2.55 17.31
CA LYS A 54 26.17 -2.27 17.69
C LYS A 54 25.63 -0.92 17.20
N LYS A 55 26.49 -0.01 16.71
CA LYS A 55 26.07 1.28 16.12
C LYS A 55 25.60 1.17 14.67
N ILE A 56 25.78 0.02 14.03
CA ILE A 56 25.41 -0.19 12.62
C ILE A 56 23.96 -0.68 12.51
N GLY A 57 23.50 -1.49 13.47
CA GLY A 57 22.10 -1.87 13.56
C GLY A 57 21.21 -0.79 14.20
N MET A 58 19.90 -0.96 14.02
CA MET A 58 18.85 -0.16 14.65
C MET A 58 18.84 -0.34 16.17
N SER A 59 18.66 0.76 16.87
CA SER A 59 18.27 0.81 18.28
C SER A 59 16.84 0.30 18.48
N ILE A 60 16.50 -0.09 19.72
CA ILE A 60 15.14 -0.49 20.08
C ILE A 60 14.14 0.66 19.86
N ASP A 61 14.58 1.90 20.03
CA ASP A 61 13.72 3.06 19.77
C ASP A 61 13.38 3.18 18.28
N GLU A 62 14.35 2.98 17.39
CA GLU A 62 14.11 2.95 15.94
C GLU A 62 13.19 1.79 15.55
N VAL A 63 13.39 0.59 16.11
CA VAL A 63 12.49 -0.55 15.87
C VAL A 63 11.04 -0.24 16.31
N ILE A 64 10.86 0.44 17.44
CA ILE A 64 9.54 0.88 17.91
C ILE A 64 8.91 1.87 16.93
N GLU A 65 9.67 2.85 16.45
CA GLU A 65 9.16 3.83 15.48
C GLU A 65 8.81 3.18 14.13
N GLU A 66 9.61 2.23 13.64
CA GLU A 66 9.29 1.45 12.44
C GLU A 66 8.01 0.63 12.62
N CYS A 67 7.84 -0.04 13.77
CA CYS A 67 6.60 -0.78 14.07
C CYS A 67 5.36 0.13 14.05
N LYS A 68 5.45 1.34 14.62
CA LYS A 68 4.38 2.33 14.59
C LYS A 68 4.08 2.77 13.17
N LEU A 69 5.12 3.02 12.37
CA LEU A 69 4.99 3.45 10.97
C LEU A 69 4.24 2.40 10.15
N PHE A 70 4.66 1.13 10.19
CA PHE A 70 4.00 0.04 9.46
C PHE A 70 2.54 -0.12 9.87
N TYR A 71 2.26 -0.05 11.18
CA TYR A 71 0.91 -0.17 11.70
C TYR A 71 -0.01 0.94 11.15
N ILE A 72 0.42 2.20 11.22
CA ILE A 72 -0.37 3.34 10.74
C ILE A 72 -0.53 3.28 9.22
N ALA A 73 0.56 3.03 8.50
CA ALA A 73 0.57 2.96 7.03
C ALA A 73 -0.39 1.88 6.52
N GLY A 74 -0.44 0.72 7.18
CA GLY A 74 -1.32 -0.39 6.81
C GLY A 74 -2.77 -0.22 7.28
N GLN A 75 -2.99 0.32 8.49
CA GLN A 75 -4.33 0.36 9.08
C GLN A 75 -5.23 1.41 8.41
N GLU A 76 -4.80 2.67 8.40
CA GLU A 76 -5.66 3.79 7.98
C GLU A 76 -6.03 3.69 6.50
N THR A 77 -5.06 3.32 5.66
CA THR A 77 -5.23 3.16 4.21
C THR A 77 -6.18 1.98 3.89
N THR A 78 -5.95 0.82 4.50
CA THR A 78 -6.76 -0.38 4.28
C THR A 78 -8.17 -0.22 4.84
N SER A 79 -8.34 0.42 6.00
CA SER A 79 -9.64 0.72 6.59
C SER A 79 -10.48 1.60 5.67
N SER A 80 -9.90 2.69 5.15
CA SER A 80 -10.57 3.57 4.18
C SER A 80 -10.98 2.83 2.91
N LEU A 81 -10.08 2.02 2.34
CA LEU A 81 -10.37 1.19 1.17
C LEU A 81 -11.54 0.23 1.42
N HIS A 82 -11.55 -0.43 2.58
CA HIS A 82 -12.62 -1.36 2.96
C HIS A 82 -13.97 -0.64 3.05
N VAL A 83 -14.01 0.51 3.73
CA VAL A 83 -15.23 1.31 3.89
C VAL A 83 -15.79 1.71 2.52
N TRP A 84 -14.97 2.27 1.63
CA TRP A 84 -15.41 2.65 0.29
C TRP A 84 -15.83 1.47 -0.57
N SER A 85 -15.14 0.32 -0.46
CA SER A 85 -15.54 -0.92 -1.14
C SER A 85 -16.94 -1.35 -0.73
N MET A 86 -17.24 -1.33 0.58
CA MET A 86 -18.56 -1.71 1.09
C MET A 86 -19.65 -0.71 0.67
N ILE A 87 -19.35 0.59 0.68
CA ILE A 87 -20.27 1.63 0.19
C ILE A 87 -20.61 1.39 -1.28
N LEU A 88 -19.61 1.19 -2.14
CA LEU A 88 -19.81 0.98 -3.57
C LEU A 88 -20.57 -0.33 -3.85
N LEU A 89 -20.18 -1.43 -3.21
CA LEU A 89 -20.89 -2.72 -3.38
C LEU A 89 -22.32 -2.70 -2.83
N SER A 90 -22.63 -1.83 -1.85
CA SER A 90 -24.00 -1.63 -1.39
C SER A 90 -24.88 -0.95 -2.45
N LYS A 91 -24.30 -0.07 -3.26
CA LYS A 91 -24.98 0.67 -4.35
C LYS A 91 -25.01 -0.12 -5.66
N HIS A 92 -24.03 -1.00 -5.90
CA HIS A 92 -23.87 -1.78 -7.13
C HIS A 92 -24.11 -3.27 -6.86
N SER A 93 -25.39 -3.66 -6.76
CA SER A 93 -25.81 -5.01 -6.36
C SER A 93 -25.38 -6.11 -7.35
N ASP A 94 -25.24 -5.76 -8.62
CA ASP A 94 -24.72 -6.59 -9.70
C ASP A 94 -23.25 -6.96 -9.45
N TRP A 95 -22.40 -5.98 -9.15
CA TRP A 95 -20.99 -6.21 -8.82
C TRP A 95 -20.80 -6.99 -7.53
N LYS A 96 -21.63 -6.73 -6.53
CA LYS A 96 -21.68 -7.54 -5.29
C LYS A 96 -22.02 -9.00 -5.59
N ALA A 97 -22.99 -9.26 -6.46
CA ALA A 97 -23.36 -10.62 -6.86
C ALA A 97 -22.22 -11.32 -7.61
N ARG A 98 -21.61 -10.65 -8.60
CA ARG A 98 -20.44 -11.16 -9.36
C ARG A 98 -19.26 -11.50 -8.44
N ALA A 99 -18.95 -10.62 -7.48
CA ALA A 99 -17.89 -10.86 -6.50
C ALA A 99 -18.17 -12.10 -5.65
N ARG A 100 -19.39 -12.22 -5.12
CA ARG A 100 -19.81 -13.37 -4.30
C ARG A 100 -19.78 -14.68 -5.08
N GLU A 101 -20.29 -14.67 -6.31
CA GLU A 101 -20.24 -15.83 -7.21
C GLU A 101 -18.79 -16.26 -7.46
N LYS A 102 -17.89 -15.30 -7.74
CA LYS A 102 -16.48 -15.63 -7.99
C LYS A 102 -15.79 -16.21 -6.77
N VAL A 103 -16.04 -15.65 -5.58
CA VAL A 103 -15.50 -16.18 -4.32
C VAL A 103 -16.01 -17.59 -4.05
N LEU A 104 -17.30 -17.85 -4.23
CA LEU A 104 -17.88 -19.19 -4.07
C LEU A 104 -17.36 -20.18 -5.12
N GLN A 105 -17.10 -19.74 -6.35
CA GLN A 105 -16.51 -20.59 -7.38
C GLN A 105 -15.09 -21.04 -7.01
N VAL A 106 -14.29 -20.15 -6.45
CA VAL A 106 -12.87 -20.41 -6.14
C VAL A 106 -12.71 -21.17 -4.81
N PHE A 107 -13.47 -20.79 -3.78
CA PHE A 107 -13.29 -21.32 -2.43
C PHE A 107 -14.42 -22.24 -1.97
N GLY A 108 -15.60 -22.19 -2.60
CA GLY A 108 -16.78 -22.90 -2.12
C GLY A 108 -17.14 -22.45 -0.71
N ASN A 109 -17.25 -23.41 0.21
CA ASN A 109 -17.45 -23.18 1.63
C ASN A 109 -16.16 -23.32 2.46
N ASN A 110 -15.00 -23.40 1.81
CA ASN A 110 -13.72 -23.54 2.50
C ASN A 110 -13.21 -22.18 2.98
N ILE A 111 -12.31 -22.22 3.96
CA ILE A 111 -11.58 -21.03 4.41
C ILE A 111 -10.67 -20.56 3.25
N PRO A 112 -10.68 -19.26 2.89
CA PRO A 112 -9.79 -18.74 1.85
C PRO A 112 -8.32 -19.00 2.17
N ASP A 113 -7.59 -19.51 1.18
CA ASP A 113 -6.13 -19.67 1.18
C ASP A 113 -5.47 -18.62 0.29
N TYR A 114 -4.19 -18.35 0.55
CA TYR A 114 -3.41 -17.35 -0.19
C TYR A 114 -3.23 -17.73 -1.67
N ASP A 115 -2.98 -19.01 -1.94
CA ASP A 115 -2.61 -19.51 -3.27
C ASP A 115 -3.68 -19.24 -4.33
N LYS A 116 -4.95 -19.21 -3.93
CA LYS A 116 -6.08 -18.99 -4.83
C LYS A 116 -6.54 -17.53 -4.92
N LEU A 117 -5.98 -16.60 -4.13
CA LEU A 117 -6.40 -15.19 -4.16
C LEU A 117 -6.23 -14.57 -5.55
N ASN A 118 -5.18 -14.95 -6.29
CA ASN A 118 -4.92 -14.48 -7.66
C ASN A 118 -6.02 -14.89 -8.66
N GLN A 119 -6.90 -15.83 -8.30
CA GLN A 119 -8.03 -16.26 -9.13
C GLN A 119 -9.26 -15.35 -8.97
N LEU A 120 -9.29 -14.48 -7.95
CA LEU A 120 -10.39 -13.56 -7.65
C LEU A 120 -10.36 -12.29 -8.53
N LYS A 121 -10.19 -12.45 -9.86
CA LYS A 121 -10.05 -11.33 -10.80
C LYS A 121 -11.16 -10.27 -10.67
N VAL A 122 -12.41 -10.68 -10.46
CA VAL A 122 -13.55 -9.77 -10.24
C VAL A 122 -13.36 -8.91 -9.00
N VAL A 123 -12.87 -9.50 -7.90
CA VAL A 123 -12.59 -8.76 -6.66
C VAL A 123 -11.43 -7.80 -6.86
N THR A 124 -10.38 -8.21 -7.58
CA THR A 124 -9.28 -7.34 -7.96
C THR A 124 -9.77 -6.13 -8.77
N MET A 125 -10.60 -6.34 -9.79
CA MET A 125 -11.19 -5.25 -10.59
C MET A 125 -11.98 -4.27 -9.73
N ILE A 126 -12.78 -4.77 -8.79
CA ILE A 126 -13.55 -3.93 -7.85
C ILE A 126 -12.58 -3.09 -6.99
N ILE A 127 -11.57 -3.72 -6.37
CA ILE A 127 -10.62 -3.02 -5.51
C ILE A 127 -9.87 -1.93 -6.28
N GLN A 128 -9.44 -2.22 -7.52
CA GLN A 128 -8.77 -1.24 -8.38
C GLN A 128 -9.67 -0.04 -8.69
N GLU A 129 -10.95 -0.27 -8.99
CA GLU A 129 -11.91 0.82 -9.25
C GLU A 129 -12.25 1.62 -7.99
N VAL A 130 -12.29 0.98 -6.81
CA VAL A 130 -12.44 1.69 -5.54
C VAL A 130 -11.21 2.57 -5.29
N LEU A 131 -10.00 2.06 -5.50
CA LEU A 131 -8.75 2.83 -5.34
C LEU A 131 -8.67 4.00 -6.32
N ARG A 132 -9.22 3.84 -7.52
CA ARG A 132 -9.33 4.93 -8.49
C ARG A 132 -10.27 6.03 -7.99
N LEU A 133 -11.51 5.70 -7.67
CA LEU A 133 -12.53 6.68 -7.27
C LEU A 133 -12.29 7.27 -5.88
N TYR A 134 -11.75 6.48 -4.95
CA TYR A 134 -11.58 6.87 -3.55
C TYR A 134 -10.21 6.43 -3.02
N PRO A 135 -9.10 6.98 -3.57
CA PRO A 135 -7.76 6.65 -3.11
C PRO A 135 -7.57 7.13 -1.66
N PRO A 136 -7.11 6.26 -0.74
CA PRO A 136 -6.76 6.70 0.61
C PRO A 136 -5.71 7.81 0.64
N SER A 137 -4.78 7.81 -0.34
CA SER A 137 -3.80 8.87 -0.55
C SER A 137 -4.18 9.74 -1.75
N PHE A 138 -4.94 10.82 -1.49
CA PHE A 138 -5.48 11.71 -2.53
C PHE A 138 -4.48 12.77 -3.06
N LEU A 139 -3.35 12.95 -2.39
CA LEU A 139 -2.30 13.90 -2.74
C LEU A 139 -0.93 13.27 -2.49
N LEU A 140 -0.10 13.16 -3.53
CA LEU A 140 1.27 12.66 -3.42
C LEU A 140 2.25 13.82 -3.51
N GLY A 141 3.17 13.92 -2.54
CA GLY A 141 4.18 14.98 -2.48
C GLY A 141 5.61 14.49 -2.68
N ARG A 142 6.43 15.29 -3.36
CA ARG A 142 7.89 15.16 -3.40
C ARG A 142 8.56 16.52 -3.33
N GLU A 143 9.66 16.58 -2.60
CA GLU A 143 10.58 17.72 -2.68
C GLU A 143 11.67 17.45 -3.71
N VAL A 144 11.93 18.43 -4.55
CA VAL A 144 12.99 18.38 -5.55
C VAL A 144 14.30 18.73 -4.85
N ASN A 145 15.16 17.75 -4.61
CA ASN A 145 16.43 17.97 -3.88
C ASN A 145 17.53 18.60 -4.74
N LYS A 146 17.43 18.50 -6.06
CA LYS A 146 18.38 19.07 -7.04
C LYS A 146 17.61 19.54 -8.26
N GLU A 147 18.14 20.53 -8.98
CA GLU A 147 17.49 21.00 -10.21
C GLU A 147 17.17 19.82 -11.13
N THR A 148 15.88 19.66 -11.44
CA THR A 148 15.35 18.49 -12.13
C THR A 148 14.53 18.95 -13.31
N LYS A 149 14.78 18.36 -14.49
CA LYS A 149 13.96 18.59 -15.67
C LYS A 149 12.73 17.72 -15.63
N LEU A 150 11.57 18.33 -15.83
CA LEU A 150 10.29 17.65 -15.93
C LEU A 150 9.58 18.12 -17.20
N GLY A 151 9.62 17.26 -18.22
CA GLY A 151 9.30 17.65 -19.58
C GLY A 151 10.16 18.83 -20.03
N ASN A 152 9.52 19.92 -20.42
CA ASN A 152 10.20 21.16 -20.85
C ASN A 152 10.50 22.13 -19.69
N LEU A 153 10.08 21.80 -18.46
CA LEU A 153 10.26 22.65 -17.28
C LEU A 153 11.55 22.28 -16.55
N SER A 154 12.31 23.29 -16.12
CA SER A 154 13.41 23.10 -15.15
C SER A 154 12.90 23.47 -13.77
N ILE A 155 12.91 22.52 -12.84
CA ILE A 155 12.39 22.69 -11.49
C ILE A 155 13.57 22.85 -10.53
N PRO A 156 13.71 24.00 -9.85
CA PRO A 156 14.78 24.23 -8.90
C PRO A 156 14.75 23.28 -7.69
N SER A 157 15.90 23.17 -7.02
CA SER A 157 15.98 22.53 -5.71
C SER A 157 15.13 23.27 -4.67
N GLY A 158 14.51 22.53 -3.74
CA GLY A 158 13.62 23.01 -2.68
C GLY A 158 12.15 23.18 -3.09
N VAL A 159 11.80 22.94 -4.36
CA VAL A 159 10.40 23.01 -4.81
C VAL A 159 9.65 21.74 -4.42
N GLN A 160 8.45 21.91 -3.85
CA GLN A 160 7.53 20.80 -3.61
C GLN A 160 6.62 20.56 -4.82
N LEU A 161 6.65 19.34 -5.34
CA LEU A 161 5.73 18.84 -6.35
C LEU A 161 4.59 18.08 -5.66
N LEU A 162 3.36 18.46 -5.99
CA LEU A 162 2.14 17.87 -5.46
C LEU A 162 1.32 17.31 -6.62
N LEU A 163 1.00 16.03 -6.56
CA LEU A 163 0.17 15.34 -7.54
C LEU A 163 -1.17 14.98 -6.91
N PRO A 164 -2.26 15.68 -7.29
CA PRO A 164 -3.59 15.39 -6.79
C PRO A 164 -4.16 14.15 -7.51
N THR A 165 -3.87 12.96 -6.98
CA THR A 165 -4.31 11.68 -7.55
C THR A 165 -5.82 11.61 -7.70
N ILE A 166 -6.57 12.20 -6.76
CA ILE A 166 -8.03 12.26 -6.82
C ILE A 166 -8.52 13.01 -8.07
N LEU A 167 -7.87 14.09 -8.49
CA LEU A 167 -8.28 14.85 -9.67
C LEU A 167 -7.97 14.06 -10.95
N LEU A 168 -6.76 13.50 -11.03
CA LEU A 168 -6.33 12.71 -12.17
C LEU A 168 -7.18 11.44 -12.36
N HIS A 169 -7.59 10.81 -11.27
CA HIS A 169 -8.43 9.62 -11.32
C HIS A 169 -9.87 9.92 -11.75
N HIS A 170 -10.34 11.18 -11.69
CA HIS A 170 -11.69 11.59 -12.13
C HIS A 170 -11.68 12.40 -13.43
N ASP A 171 -10.51 12.58 -14.03
CA ASP A 171 -10.34 13.31 -15.27
C ASP A 171 -10.97 12.53 -16.43
N GLN A 172 -11.88 13.18 -17.16
CA GLN A 172 -12.61 12.55 -18.27
C GLN A 172 -11.75 12.39 -19.53
N GLU A 173 -10.71 13.20 -19.71
CA GLU A 173 -9.75 13.04 -20.81
C GLU A 173 -8.89 11.80 -20.60
N ILE A 174 -8.61 11.45 -19.34
CA ILE A 174 -7.83 10.26 -18.97
C ILE A 174 -8.72 9.00 -18.90
N TRP A 175 -9.88 9.10 -18.23
CA TRP A 175 -10.70 7.93 -17.86
C TRP A 175 -12.01 7.78 -18.66
N GLY A 176 -12.30 8.71 -19.57
CA GLY A 176 -13.51 8.72 -20.39
C GLY A 176 -14.68 9.47 -19.76
N GLU A 177 -15.78 9.61 -20.50
CA GLU A 177 -16.96 10.38 -20.05
C GLU A 177 -17.54 9.85 -18.73
N ASP A 178 -17.45 8.54 -18.51
CA ASP A 178 -17.92 7.83 -17.33
C ASP A 178 -16.86 7.77 -16.20
N ALA A 179 -15.82 8.63 -16.22
CA ALA A 179 -14.77 8.69 -15.21
C ALA A 179 -15.28 8.78 -13.76
N LYS A 180 -16.46 9.37 -13.53
CA LYS A 180 -17.04 9.51 -12.19
C LYS A 180 -17.92 8.32 -11.78
N GLU A 181 -18.16 7.40 -12.71
CA GLU A 181 -18.98 6.22 -12.49
C GLU A 181 -18.13 5.04 -12.01
N PHE A 182 -18.74 4.21 -11.16
CA PHE A 182 -18.13 2.96 -10.72
C PHE A 182 -18.27 1.90 -11.81
N ASN A 183 -17.16 1.66 -12.52
CA ASN A 183 -17.08 0.70 -13.61
C ASN A 183 -15.83 -0.20 -13.48
N PRO A 184 -15.90 -1.28 -12.68
CA PRO A 184 -14.79 -2.23 -12.56
C PRO A 184 -14.37 -2.91 -13.88
N GLU A 185 -15.22 -2.95 -14.92
CA GLU A 185 -14.86 -3.54 -16.22
C GLU A 185 -13.67 -2.84 -16.89
N ARG A 186 -13.35 -1.60 -16.51
CA ARG A 186 -12.13 -0.89 -16.94
C ARG A 186 -10.83 -1.67 -16.66
N PHE A 187 -10.82 -2.47 -15.59
CA PHE A 187 -9.67 -3.28 -15.19
C PHE A 187 -9.76 -4.73 -15.69
N SER A 188 -10.64 -5.00 -16.64
CA SER A 188 -10.64 -6.28 -17.34
C SER A 188 -9.38 -6.41 -18.21
N GLU A 189 -8.92 -7.65 -18.42
CA GLU A 189 -7.73 -7.90 -19.25
C GLU A 189 -7.85 -7.34 -20.68
N GLU A 190 -9.07 -7.26 -21.21
CA GLU A 190 -9.35 -6.74 -22.55
C GLU A 190 -9.22 -5.22 -22.60
N SER A 191 -9.78 -4.52 -21.60
CA SER A 191 -9.67 -3.07 -21.46
C SER A 191 -8.22 -2.62 -21.21
N THR A 192 -7.47 -3.33 -20.37
CA THR A 192 -6.05 -3.02 -20.12
C THR A 192 -5.17 -3.23 -21.36
N LYS A 193 -5.49 -4.21 -22.21
CA LYS A 193 -4.77 -4.44 -23.49
C LYS A 193 -5.03 -3.35 -24.52
N GLN A 194 -6.23 -2.75 -24.53
CA GLN A 194 -6.60 -1.65 -25.43
C GLN A 194 -6.01 -0.31 -24.96
N GLN A 195 -5.86 -0.12 -23.65
CA GLN A 195 -5.37 1.13 -23.04
C GLN A 195 -3.86 1.12 -22.77
N LYS A 196 -3.07 0.45 -23.62
CA LYS A 196 -1.59 0.37 -23.55
C LYS A 196 -0.96 1.77 -23.61
N GLY A 197 -0.91 2.46 -22.47
CA GLY A 197 -0.36 3.80 -22.35
C GLY A 197 -0.82 4.58 -21.12
N ASN A 198 -2.09 4.46 -20.72
CA ASN A 198 -2.75 5.51 -19.92
C ASN A 198 -3.34 5.07 -18.58
N LEU A 199 -3.43 3.77 -18.29
CA LEU A 199 -4.02 3.29 -17.03
C LEU A 199 -2.97 3.17 -15.93
N HIS A 200 -2.62 4.29 -15.31
CA HIS A 200 -1.80 4.28 -14.10
C HIS A 200 -2.69 4.66 -12.92
N ILE A 201 -3.04 3.67 -12.10
CA ILE A 201 -3.54 3.96 -10.77
C ILE A 201 -2.31 4.23 -9.91
N PHE A 202 -2.24 5.43 -9.36
CA PHE A 202 -1.16 5.83 -8.44
C PHE A 202 -1.52 5.32 -7.05
N HIS A 203 -1.08 4.11 -6.74
CA HIS A 203 -1.43 3.42 -5.50
C HIS A 203 -0.52 3.83 -4.35
N LEU A 204 0.76 4.10 -4.65
CA LEU A 204 1.78 4.35 -3.65
C LEU A 204 2.73 5.46 -4.09
N ALA A 205 3.48 5.98 -3.12
CA ALA A 205 4.44 7.05 -3.32
C ALA A 205 5.49 6.73 -4.41
N GLY A 206 5.80 5.45 -4.67
CA GLY A 206 6.72 5.03 -5.72
C GLY A 206 6.25 5.35 -7.16
N ASP A 207 4.96 5.57 -7.36
CA ASP A 207 4.39 5.76 -8.69
C ASP A 207 4.52 7.20 -9.22
N LEU A 208 5.08 8.13 -8.42
CA LEU A 208 5.14 9.55 -8.78
C LEU A 208 6.08 9.84 -9.97
N GLU A 209 7.20 9.11 -10.09
CA GLU A 209 8.15 9.33 -11.18
C GLU A 209 7.53 8.97 -12.55
N ILE A 210 6.72 7.90 -12.57
CA ILE A 210 5.96 7.46 -13.74
C ILE A 210 4.81 8.44 -14.05
N ALA A 211 4.14 8.96 -13.01
CA ALA A 211 3.06 9.94 -13.12
C ALA A 211 3.52 11.23 -13.78
N LEU A 212 4.58 11.82 -13.23
CA LEU A 212 5.10 13.11 -13.65
C LEU A 212 5.61 13.07 -15.10
N HIS A 213 6.23 11.96 -15.51
CA HIS A 213 6.72 11.83 -16.88
C HIS A 213 5.60 11.76 -17.92
N LYS A 214 4.38 11.32 -17.59
CA LYS A 214 3.29 11.21 -18.57
C LYS A 214 2.28 12.35 -18.48
N THR A 215 1.94 12.81 -17.28
CA THR A 215 0.96 13.88 -17.08
C THR A 215 1.47 15.26 -17.51
N LEU A 216 2.80 15.47 -17.58
CA LEU A 216 3.40 16.77 -17.95
C LEU A 216 4.09 16.77 -19.32
N LEU A 217 4.03 15.66 -20.07
CA LEU A 217 4.58 15.54 -21.43
C LEU A 217 3.50 15.33 -22.51
N CYS A 218 2.23 15.26 -22.14
CA CYS A 218 1.09 15.44 -23.05
C CYS A 218 0.57 16.87 -22.90
#